data_AF-A0A101X466-F1
#
_entry.id   AF-A0A101X466-F1
#
_cell.length_a   1.000
_cell.length_b   1.000
_cell.length_c   1.000
_cell.angle_alpha   90.00
_cell.angle_beta   90.00
_cell.angle_gamma   90.00
#
_symmetry.space_group_name_H-M   'P 1'
#
loop_
_entity.id
_entity.type
_entity.pdbx_description
1 polymer ?
#
loop_
_entity_poly.entity_id
_entity_poly.type
_entity_poly.pdbx_seq_one_letter_code
_entity_poly.pdbx_strand_id
1 'polypeptide(L)'
;MEFIRVYLRPCSALPRDAVAHLGFRVEGGRVQHIVLTARGAVAVSKRCDDCVFYRLMSSSYVRGTPSIDNGVIKVIVADTRGARRVLAEHRGQVISVTPVKRSSLVLTYKQREVLLALANGDSISILARSSSRSKVAVYKLFRKALRKVVELV
;
A
#
# COMPACT_ATOMS: atom_id res chain seq x y z
N MET A 1 7.06 11.64 10.86
CA MET A 1 7.39 10.54 9.93
C MET A 1 6.65 10.77 8.63
N GLU A 2 7.39 11.01 7.57
CA GLU A 2 6.89 11.18 6.21
C GLU A 2 6.94 9.84 5.46
N PHE A 3 6.19 9.74 4.36
CA PHE A 3 6.10 8.54 3.55
C PHE A 3 6.36 8.89 2.10
N ILE A 4 6.91 7.92 1.36
CA ILE A 4 7.04 7.97 -0.09
C ILE A 4 6.31 6.79 -0.70
N ARG A 5 5.66 7.04 -1.83
CA ARG A 5 5.09 6.02 -2.70
C ARG A 5 6.06 5.76 -3.82
N VAL A 6 6.46 4.51 -3.95
CA VAL A 6 7.44 4.04 -4.91
C VAL A 6 6.74 3.11 -5.89
N TYR A 7 6.97 3.34 -7.17
CA TYR A 7 6.58 2.45 -8.25
C TYR A 7 7.83 1.77 -8.78
N LEU A 8 7.82 0.43 -8.80
CA LEU A 8 8.96 -0.40 -9.14
C LEU A 8 8.63 -1.30 -10.33
N ARG A 9 9.62 -1.52 -11.19
CA ARG A 9 9.56 -2.56 -12.22
C ARG A 9 9.62 -3.93 -11.54
N PRO A 10 8.74 -4.87 -11.90
CA PRO A 10 8.81 -6.22 -11.39
C PRO A 10 10.01 -6.95 -11.99
N CYS A 11 10.52 -7.93 -11.26
CA CYS A 11 11.55 -8.80 -11.82
C CYS A 11 10.94 -9.73 -12.87
N SER A 12 11.77 -10.25 -13.78
CA SER A 12 11.35 -11.19 -14.83
C SER A 12 10.73 -12.49 -14.32
N ALA A 13 10.93 -12.83 -13.04
CA ALA A 13 10.35 -14.03 -12.44
C ALA A 13 8.92 -13.81 -11.92
N LEU A 14 8.45 -12.56 -11.85
CA LEU A 14 7.08 -12.27 -11.43
C LEU A 14 6.09 -12.68 -12.53
N PRO A 15 5.07 -13.50 -12.23
CA PRO A 15 3.99 -13.83 -13.16
C PRO A 15 3.29 -12.56 -13.67
N ARG A 16 2.93 -12.55 -14.96
CA ARG A 16 2.24 -11.41 -15.58
C ARG A 16 0.83 -11.18 -15.02
N ASP A 17 0.21 -12.24 -14.50
CA ASP A 17 -1.12 -12.28 -13.88
C ASP A 17 -1.08 -12.08 -12.35
N ALA A 18 0.05 -11.64 -11.79
CA ALA A 18 0.15 -11.34 -10.36
C ALA A 18 -0.60 -10.04 -10.01
N VAL A 19 -1.45 -10.11 -8.99
CA VAL A 19 -2.33 -9.00 -8.56
C VAL A 19 -1.99 -8.45 -7.17
N ALA A 20 -1.32 -9.25 -6.32
CA ALA A 20 -0.93 -8.83 -4.98
C ALA A 20 0.35 -9.53 -4.52
N HIS A 21 1.16 -8.82 -3.72
CA HIS A 21 2.27 -9.42 -3.00
C HIS A 21 1.78 -9.82 -1.60
N LEU A 22 1.79 -11.11 -1.30
CA LEU A 22 1.25 -11.65 -0.04
C LEU A 22 2.31 -11.73 1.07
N GLY A 23 3.58 -11.74 0.69
CA GLY A 23 4.68 -11.88 1.64
C GLY A 23 5.92 -12.48 1.00
N PHE A 24 6.92 -12.76 1.84
CA PHE A 24 8.12 -13.46 1.40
C PHE A 24 8.59 -14.40 2.48
N ARG A 25 9.32 -15.45 2.08
CA ARG A 25 10.06 -16.33 2.97
C ARG A 25 11.53 -16.32 2.58
N VAL A 26 12.40 -16.47 3.56
CA VAL A 26 13.85 -16.58 3.34
C VAL A 26 14.24 -18.02 3.62
N GLU A 27 14.76 -18.71 2.60
CA GLU A 27 15.09 -20.13 2.67
C GLU A 27 16.38 -20.39 1.88
N GLY A 28 17.39 -21.01 2.52
CA GLY A 28 18.67 -21.33 1.87
C GLY A 28 19.41 -20.12 1.27
N GLY A 29 19.33 -18.94 1.91
CA GLY A 29 19.93 -17.70 1.41
C GLY A 29 19.23 -17.13 0.18
N ARG A 30 17.98 -17.50 -0.09
CA ARG A 30 17.16 -16.96 -1.18
C ARG A 30 15.87 -16.37 -0.62
N VAL A 31 15.44 -15.24 -1.21
CA VAL A 31 14.14 -14.65 -0.92
C VAL A 31 13.13 -15.21 -1.92
N GLN A 32 12.09 -15.85 -1.40
CA GLN A 32 10.96 -16.34 -2.19
C GLN A 32 9.74 -15.48 -1.92
N HIS A 33 9.30 -14.76 -2.93
CA HIS A 33 8.12 -13.91 -2.86
C HIS A 33 6.86 -14.73 -3.11
N ILE A 34 5.85 -14.58 -2.26
CA ILE A 34 4.54 -15.19 -2.45
C ILE A 34 3.64 -14.12 -3.07
N VAL A 35 3.04 -14.44 -4.22
CA VAL A 35 2.18 -13.52 -4.96
C VAL A 35 0.85 -14.18 -5.28
N LEU A 36 -0.22 -13.40 -5.26
CA LEU A 36 -1.54 -13.87 -5.66
C LEU A 36 -1.69 -13.73 -7.18
N THR A 37 -2.15 -14.80 -7.82
CA THR A 37 -2.54 -14.83 -9.24
C THR A 37 -4.00 -15.25 -9.36
N ALA A 38 -4.58 -15.17 -10.57
CA ALA A 38 -5.94 -15.66 -10.83
C ALA A 38 -6.13 -17.16 -10.53
N ARG A 39 -5.04 -17.94 -10.53
CA ARG A 39 -5.04 -19.39 -10.26
C ARG A 39 -4.74 -19.73 -8.80
N GLY A 40 -4.49 -18.74 -7.96
CA GLY A 40 -4.11 -18.91 -6.56
C GLY A 40 -2.73 -18.34 -6.23
N ALA A 41 -2.25 -18.62 -5.02
CA ALA A 41 -0.95 -18.14 -4.55
C ALA A 41 0.20 -18.92 -5.20
N VAL A 42 1.18 -18.20 -5.73
CA VAL A 42 2.38 -18.76 -6.37
C VAL A 42 3.62 -18.21 -5.68
N ALA A 43 4.59 -19.09 -5.45
CA ALA A 43 5.85 -18.73 -4.82
C ALA A 43 6.95 -18.53 -5.88
N VAL A 44 7.38 -17.29 -6.05
CA VAL A 44 8.41 -16.86 -7.00
C VAL A 44 9.75 -16.85 -6.29
N SER A 45 10.60 -17.83 -6.60
CA SER A 45 11.95 -17.95 -6.03
C SER A 45 12.99 -17.48 -7.04
N LYS A 46 13.75 -16.45 -6.67
CA LYS A 46 14.96 -16.02 -7.39
C LYS A 46 16.02 -15.66 -6.34
N ARG A 47 17.31 -15.80 -6.67
CA ARG A 47 18.37 -15.17 -5.86
C ARG A 47 18.11 -13.66 -5.92
N CYS A 48 17.55 -13.13 -4.84
CA CYS A 48 16.91 -11.82 -4.78
C CYS A 48 17.67 -10.88 -3.83
N ASP A 49 18.96 -11.15 -3.61
CA ASP A 49 19.82 -10.34 -2.75
C ASP A 49 19.88 -8.88 -3.24
N ASP A 50 19.61 -8.62 -4.53
CA ASP A 50 19.49 -7.28 -5.14
C ASP A 50 18.05 -6.90 -5.56
N CYS A 51 17.05 -7.57 -4.98
CA CYS A 51 15.66 -7.18 -5.20
C CYS A 51 15.38 -5.88 -4.42
N VAL A 52 15.21 -4.77 -5.15
CA VAL A 52 14.90 -3.46 -4.55
C VAL A 52 13.69 -3.53 -3.62
N PHE A 53 12.68 -4.33 -3.98
CA PHE A 53 11.49 -4.49 -3.18
C PHE A 53 11.78 -5.21 -1.86
N TYR A 54 12.54 -6.30 -1.86
CA TYR A 54 12.99 -6.95 -0.63
C TYR A 54 13.87 -6.03 0.23
N ARG A 55 14.84 -5.35 -0.39
CA ARG A 55 15.72 -4.40 0.30
C ARG A 55 14.89 -3.31 0.99
N LEU A 56 13.90 -2.73 0.31
CA LEU A 56 12.97 -1.77 0.88
C LEU A 56 12.15 -2.33 2.05
N MET A 57 11.63 -3.56 1.92
CA MET A 57 10.88 -4.25 2.97
C MET A 57 11.75 -4.51 4.22
N SER A 58 13.03 -4.79 4.03
CA SER A 58 13.98 -5.07 5.11
C SER A 58 14.58 -3.82 5.76
N SER A 59 14.72 -2.72 5.01
CA SER A 59 15.43 -1.51 5.47
C SER A 59 14.51 -0.38 5.93
N SER A 60 13.20 -0.50 5.72
CA SER A 60 12.22 0.55 6.03
C SER A 60 10.88 -0.03 6.46
N TYR A 61 10.08 0.78 7.15
CA TYR A 61 8.70 0.43 7.46
C TYR A 61 7.84 0.54 6.20
N VAL A 62 7.15 -0.56 5.85
CA VAL A 62 6.20 -0.61 4.73
C VAL A 62 4.78 -0.48 5.26
N ARG A 63 4.00 0.41 4.64
CA ARG A 63 2.61 0.68 5.00
C ARG A 63 1.67 -0.07 4.08
N GLY A 64 0.87 -0.97 4.66
CA GLY A 64 -0.14 -1.75 3.94
C GLY A 64 0.47 -2.88 3.12
N THR A 65 -0.38 -3.59 2.38
CA THR A 65 0.03 -4.66 1.46
C THR A 65 0.53 -4.04 0.15
N PRO A 66 1.74 -4.38 -0.34
CA PRO A 66 2.19 -3.91 -1.64
C PRO A 66 1.31 -4.46 -2.76
N SER A 67 0.80 -3.55 -3.60
CA SER A 67 -0.10 -3.90 -4.70
C SER A 67 0.68 -4.09 -6.01
N ILE A 68 0.23 -5.03 -6.84
CA ILE A 68 0.81 -5.26 -8.16
C ILE A 68 -0.28 -4.94 -9.18
N ASP A 69 -0.09 -3.89 -9.97
CA ASP A 69 -1.05 -3.47 -10.99
C ASP A 69 -0.33 -3.30 -12.34
N ASN A 70 -0.86 -3.92 -13.39
CA ASN A 70 -0.30 -3.87 -14.75
C ASN A 70 1.21 -4.18 -14.81
N GLY A 71 1.68 -5.13 -13.99
CA GLY A 71 3.11 -5.44 -13.90
C GLY A 71 3.93 -4.28 -13.35
N VAL A 72 3.39 -3.49 -12.43
CA VAL A 72 4.11 -2.48 -11.65
C VAL A 72 3.87 -2.74 -10.17
N ILE A 73 4.94 -2.81 -9.40
CA ILE A 73 4.84 -2.97 -7.95
C ILE A 73 4.73 -1.58 -7.33
N LYS A 74 3.65 -1.34 -6.59
CA LYS A 74 3.44 -0.12 -5.82
C LYS A 74 3.64 -0.43 -4.34
N VAL A 75 4.54 0.31 -3.71
CA VAL A 75 4.83 0.20 -2.28
C VAL A 75 4.86 1.58 -1.63
N ILE A 76 4.37 1.66 -0.39
CA ILE A 76 4.43 2.88 0.42
C ILE A 76 5.38 2.60 1.58
N VAL A 77 6.46 3.35 1.67
CA VAL A 77 7.49 3.16 2.70
C VAL A 77 7.73 4.46 3.48
N ALA A 78 8.22 4.33 4.71
CA ALA A 78 8.69 5.49 5.46
C ALA A 78 9.86 6.16 4.71
N ASP A 79 9.82 7.49 4.62
CA ASP A 79 10.90 8.27 4.02
C ASP A 79 12.06 8.38 5.00
N THR A 80 13.02 7.47 4.85
CA THR A 80 14.20 7.36 5.72
C THR A 80 15.47 7.39 4.88
N ARG A 81 16.62 7.70 5.50
CA ARG A 81 17.92 7.64 4.82
C ARG A 81 18.18 6.25 4.22
N GLY A 82 17.81 5.18 4.94
CA GLY A 82 17.92 3.80 4.46
C GLY A 82 17.09 3.54 3.22
N ALA A 83 15.80 3.92 3.22
CA ALA A 83 14.94 3.78 2.04
C ALA A 83 15.49 4.56 0.83
N ARG A 84 15.92 5.82 1.03
CA ARG A 84 16.48 6.64 -0.05
C ARG A 84 17.78 6.05 -0.63
N ARG A 85 18.64 5.49 0.22
CA ARG A 85 19.86 4.80 -0.22
C ARG A 85 19.53 3.60 -1.10
N VAL A 86 18.62 2.73 -0.67
CA VAL A 86 18.18 1.57 -1.46
C VAL A 86 17.63 1.97 -2.82
N LEU A 87 16.78 3.01 -2.85
CA LEU A 87 16.21 3.54 -4.11
C LEU A 87 17.28 4.13 -5.04
N ALA A 88 18.30 4.77 -4.48
CA ALA A 88 19.42 5.33 -5.26
C ALA A 88 20.28 4.22 -5.88
N GLU A 89 20.62 3.19 -5.10
CA GLU A 89 21.39 2.03 -5.55
C GLU A 89 20.68 1.24 -6.67
N HIS A 90 19.34 1.25 -6.68
CA HIS A 90 18.52 0.47 -7.62
C HIS A 90 17.73 1.34 -8.61
N ARG A 91 18.24 2.53 -8.99
CA ARG A 91 17.54 3.48 -9.88
C ARG A 91 16.96 2.86 -11.14
N GLY A 92 17.63 1.88 -11.76
CA GLY A 92 17.15 1.20 -12.97
C GLY A 92 15.84 0.40 -12.79
N GLN A 93 15.47 0.06 -11.55
CA GLN A 93 14.23 -0.64 -11.22
C GLN A 93 13.14 0.31 -10.71
N VAL A 94 13.47 1.57 -10.41
CA VAL A 94 12.54 2.58 -9.89
C VAL A 94 11.89 3.32 -11.05
N ILE A 95 10.56 3.26 -11.15
CA ILE A 95 9.77 3.99 -12.14
C ILE A 95 9.54 5.42 -11.66
N SER A 96 9.05 5.58 -10.42
CA SER A 96 8.84 6.89 -9.82
C SER A 96 8.77 6.82 -8.29
N VAL A 97 9.07 7.95 -7.67
CA VAL A 97 8.97 8.16 -6.21
C VAL A 97 8.18 9.44 -5.98
N THR A 98 7.11 9.37 -5.20
CA THR A 98 6.25 10.52 -4.92
C THR A 98 6.07 10.69 -3.41
N PRO A 99 6.16 11.90 -2.87
CA PRO A 99 5.89 12.14 -1.45
C PRO A 99 4.41 11.89 -1.14
N VAL A 100 4.15 11.31 0.02
CA VAL A 100 2.80 11.00 0.48
C VAL A 100 2.55 11.65 1.83
N LYS A 101 1.51 12.47 1.89
CA LYS A 101 1.08 13.09 3.14
C LYS A 101 0.55 12.02 4.09
N ARG A 102 0.97 12.02 5.35
CA ARG A 102 0.42 11.10 6.37
C ARG A 102 -1.10 11.17 6.46
N SER A 103 -1.67 12.36 6.29
CA SER A 103 -3.11 12.59 6.28
C SER A 103 -3.85 11.92 5.12
N SER A 104 -3.17 11.49 4.05
CA SER A 104 -3.79 10.65 3.02
C SER A 104 -3.73 9.16 3.35
N LEU A 105 -2.85 8.71 4.24
CA LEU A 105 -2.63 7.30 4.57
C LEU A 105 -3.43 6.79 5.78
N VAL A 106 -3.83 7.70 6.66
CA VAL A 106 -4.49 7.34 7.92
C VAL A 106 -5.89 7.90 7.95
N LEU A 107 -6.85 7.10 8.43
CA LEU A 107 -8.19 7.57 8.75
C LEU A 107 -8.10 8.62 9.86
N THR A 108 -8.55 9.84 9.56
CA THR A 108 -8.68 10.89 10.60
C THR A 108 -9.78 10.51 11.58
N TYR A 109 -9.79 11.13 12.76
CA TYR A 109 -10.82 10.91 13.78
C TYR A 109 -12.24 11.00 13.19
N LYS A 110 -12.54 12.10 12.48
CA LYS A 110 -13.84 12.32 11.82
C LYS A 110 -14.17 11.25 10.77
N GLN A 111 -13.16 10.70 10.08
CA GLN A 111 -13.37 9.62 9.11
C GLN A 111 -13.71 8.31 9.81
N ARG A 112 -13.08 8.03 10.95
CA ARG A 112 -13.39 6.85 11.77
C ARG A 112 -14.80 6.94 12.34
N GLU A 113 -15.19 8.09 12.87
CA GLU A 113 -16.55 8.32 13.38
C GLU A 113 -17.61 8.05 12.31
N VAL A 114 -17.43 8.60 11.10
CA VAL A 114 -18.38 8.37 10.00
C VAL A 114 -18.45 6.90 9.59
N LEU A 115 -17.31 6.20 9.52
CA LEU A 115 -17.30 4.77 9.20
C LEU A 115 -17.95 3.93 10.31
N LEU A 116 -17.69 4.25 11.57
CA LEU A 116 -18.25 3.54 12.73
C LEU A 116 -19.77 3.71 12.81
N ALA A 117 -20.27 4.94 12.66
CA ALA A 117 -21.69 5.22 12.67
C ALA A 117 -22.42 4.48 11.54
N LEU A 118 -21.87 4.49 10.32
CA LEU A 118 -22.42 3.72 9.20
C LEU A 118 -22.40 2.21 9.45
N ALA A 119 -21.33 1.69 10.06
CA ALA A 119 -21.25 0.28 10.44
C ALA A 119 -22.29 -0.11 11.51
N ASN A 120 -22.67 0.83 12.37
CA ASN A 120 -23.73 0.67 13.38
C ASN A 120 -25.15 0.89 12.84
N GLY A 121 -25.31 1.14 11.53
CA GLY A 121 -26.61 1.30 10.88
C GLY A 121 -27.12 2.74 10.78
N ASP A 122 -26.36 3.74 11.21
CA ASP A 122 -26.74 5.14 11.02
C ASP A 122 -26.74 5.52 9.54
N SER A 123 -27.69 6.36 9.12
CA SER A 123 -27.68 6.92 7.77
C SER A 123 -26.82 8.20 7.68
N ILE A 124 -26.35 8.51 6.47
CA ILE A 124 -25.67 9.80 6.17
C ILE A 124 -26.53 11.00 6.61
N SER A 125 -27.86 10.89 6.52
CA SER A 125 -28.78 11.94 6.93
C SER A 125 -28.82 12.15 8.45
N ILE A 126 -28.70 11.08 9.23
CA ILE A 126 -28.61 11.15 10.70
C ILE A 126 -27.29 11.79 11.10
N LEU A 127 -26.18 11.33 10.52
CA LEU A 127 -24.84 11.87 10.76
C LEU A 127 -24.71 13.36 10.39
N ALA A 128 -25.33 13.79 9.29
CA ALA A 128 -25.34 15.18 8.88
C ALA A 128 -26.01 16.08 9.94
N ARG A 129 -27.15 15.62 10.50
CA ARG A 129 -27.88 16.33 11.56
C ARG A 129 -27.07 16.36 12.87
N SER A 130 -26.57 15.22 13.34
CA SER A 130 -25.85 15.15 14.62
C SER A 130 -24.50 15.87 14.62
N SER A 131 -23.87 16.03 13.44
CA SER A 131 -22.57 16.71 13.30
C SER A 131 -22.65 18.15 12.77
N SER A 132 -23.86 18.72 12.65
CA SER A 132 -24.11 20.06 12.09
C SER A 132 -23.40 20.29 10.75
N ARG A 133 -23.48 19.30 9.85
CA ARG A 133 -22.84 19.30 8.53
C ARG A 133 -23.86 19.05 7.44
N SER A 134 -23.57 19.53 6.23
CA SER A 134 -24.38 19.14 5.07
C SER A 134 -24.20 17.65 4.76
N LYS A 135 -25.27 17.01 4.23
CA LYS A 135 -25.21 15.62 3.75
C LYS A 135 -24.08 15.42 2.74
N VAL A 136 -23.83 16.41 1.88
CA VAL A 136 -22.74 16.41 0.90
C VAL A 136 -21.37 16.36 1.58
N ALA A 137 -21.16 17.10 2.67
CA ALA A 137 -19.90 17.10 3.40
C ALA A 137 -19.64 15.74 4.06
N VAL A 138 -20.66 15.13 4.67
CA VAL A 138 -20.57 13.79 5.26
C VAL A 138 -20.27 12.74 4.18
N TYR A 139 -20.96 12.81 3.04
CA TYR A 139 -20.71 11.91 1.91
C TYR A 139 -19.30 12.04 1.35
N LYS A 140 -18.78 13.27 1.18
CA LYS A 140 -17.39 13.50 0.77
C LYS A 140 -16.40 12.91 1.78
N LEU A 141 -16.68 13.03 3.07
CA LEU A 141 -15.84 12.49 4.14
C LEU A 141 -15.85 10.96 4.13
N PHE A 142 -17.02 10.34 3.99
CA PHE A 142 -17.21 8.90 3.84
C PHE A 142 -16.46 8.35 2.62
N ARG A 143 -16.67 8.94 1.44
CA ARG A 143 -15.98 8.51 0.21
C ARG A 143 -14.46 8.61 0.34
N LYS A 144 -13.95 9.65 1.01
CA LYS A 144 -12.51 9.76 1.32
C LYS A 144 -12.05 8.70 2.32
N ALA A 145 -12.88 8.33 3.28
CA ALA A 145 -12.57 7.29 4.26
C ALA A 145 -12.51 5.91 3.58
N LEU A 146 -13.49 5.56 2.75
CA LEU A 146 -13.50 4.31 1.99
C LEU A 146 -12.28 4.14 1.09
N ARG A 147 -11.89 5.18 0.35
CA ARG A 147 -10.67 5.12 -0.48
C ARG A 147 -9.44 4.76 0.34
N LYS A 148 -9.32 5.31 1.55
CA LYS A 148 -8.22 4.98 2.45
C LYS A 148 -8.30 3.55 2.95
N VAL A 149 -9.50 3.06 3.26
CA VAL A 149 -9.68 1.66 3.68
C VAL A 149 -9.25 0.70 2.57
N VAL A 150 -9.66 0.96 1.33
CA VAL A 150 -9.23 0.15 0.17
C VAL A 150 -7.71 0.22 -0.05
N GLU A 151 -7.05 1.33 0.26
CA GLU A 151 -5.58 1.41 0.20
C GLU A 151 -4.87 0.70 1.37
N LEU A 152 -5.60 0.30 2.43
CA LEU A 152 -5.06 -0.41 3.58
C LEU A 152 -5.23 -1.93 3.51
N VAL A 153 -6.16 -2.40 2.70
CA VAL A 153 -6.45 -3.83 2.44
C VAL A 153 -5.68 -4.25 1.20
#